data_AF-A0A6V7XPM2-F1
#
_entry.id   AF-A0A6V7XPM2-F1
#
_cell.length_a   1.000
_cell.length_b   1.000
_cell.length_c   1.000
_cell.angle_alpha   90.00
_cell.angle_beta   90.00
_cell.angle_gamma   90.00
#
_symmetry.space_group_name_H-M   'P 1'
#
loop_
_entity.id
_entity.type
_entity.pdbx_description
1 polymer ?
#
loop_
_entity_poly.entity_id
_entity_poly.type
_entity_poly.pdbx_seq_one_letter_code
_entity_poly.pdbx_strand_id
1 'polypeptide(L)'
;MALILLTVCRNILTILRESFVGEYIPLDSAITFHKIVAITAGVFAAIHTIGHCVNFYHVATQSQEGLACLFQEVKKNNSLSKIIFLLKYFLKAVFGSNFLPSIYYWFFQTLTGLTGILLVALMSIIYVFSAPAVMKRAYHAFRLTHLLNILLYAFTILHGLPKLLDSPKFWYIVLGPTIIFIIDRIIGMRKQYKQLRIVEAAVLPSDIIYIQFKRPHSFKFRSGQWVRISCPALSCAFNEHHAFSLASAPQAQTLALFIKAVGPWTWSLRNEITEAQENGLVYPVLNLDGPYGDGNQEWYNHEVVVMVGGGIGVTPYASTLMDLVLERASGNHSGIRCKRVYFLWICPTHKILNGLLMYSKKLRNMTHKIFLKHIFLLPNSFINLI
;
A
#
# COMPACT_ATOMS: atom_id res chain seq x y z
N MET A 1 10.92 -1.49 -13.38
CA MET A 1 10.56 -0.16 -12.85
C MET A 1 9.11 0.21 -13.14
N ALA A 2 8.63 0.34 -14.39
CA ALA A 2 7.28 0.83 -14.68
C ALA A 2 6.12 0.12 -13.94
N LEU A 3 6.16 -1.21 -13.80
CA LEU A 3 5.15 -2.00 -13.08
C LEU A 3 5.03 -1.65 -11.58
N ILE A 4 6.09 -1.12 -10.96
CA ILE A 4 6.11 -0.85 -9.52
C ILE A 4 5.07 0.22 -9.14
N LEU A 5 4.73 1.14 -10.05
CA LEU A 5 3.72 2.18 -9.82
C LEU A 5 2.32 1.58 -9.67
N LEU A 6 2.00 0.53 -10.44
CA LEU A 6 0.69 -0.13 -10.40
C LEU A 6 0.43 -0.79 -9.04
N THR A 7 1.48 -1.32 -8.42
CA THR A 7 1.39 -2.00 -7.11
C THR A 7 1.01 -1.08 -5.94
N VAL A 8 1.08 0.25 -6.14
CA VAL A 8 0.75 1.25 -5.12
C VAL A 8 -0.50 2.08 -5.46
N CYS A 9 -1.23 1.72 -6.53
CA CYS A 9 -2.50 2.34 -6.92
C CYS A 9 -3.65 1.84 -6.03
N ARG A 10 -3.68 2.30 -4.78
CA ARG A 10 -4.55 1.74 -3.72
C ARG A 10 -6.05 1.86 -4.00
N ASN A 11 -6.50 2.82 -4.81
CA ASN A 11 -7.92 2.99 -5.12
C ASN A 11 -8.33 2.07 -6.26
N ILE A 12 -7.54 2.04 -7.32
CA ILE A 12 -7.75 1.14 -8.46
C ILE A 12 -7.65 -0.33 -8.03
N LEU A 13 -6.66 -0.69 -7.21
CA LEU A 13 -6.51 -2.04 -6.67
C LEU A 13 -7.73 -2.47 -5.83
N THR A 14 -8.34 -1.55 -5.07
CA THR A 14 -9.56 -1.84 -4.31
C THR A 14 -10.75 -2.10 -5.25
N ILE A 15 -10.89 -1.33 -6.33
CA ILE A 15 -11.95 -1.55 -7.33
C ILE A 15 -11.75 -2.90 -8.04
N LEU A 16 -10.52 -3.20 -8.47
CA LEU A 16 -10.21 -4.45 -9.16
C LEU A 16 -10.40 -5.68 -8.26
N ARG A 17 -10.16 -5.54 -6.96
CA ARG A 17 -10.36 -6.62 -5.98
C ARG A 17 -11.82 -7.10 -5.93
N GLU A 18 -12.76 -6.20 -6.11
CA GLU A 18 -14.20 -6.51 -6.09
C GLU A 18 -14.73 -6.96 -7.46
N SER A 19 -13.88 -6.96 -8.49
CA SER A 19 -14.21 -7.45 -9.83
C SER A 19 -13.77 -8.90 -10.01
N PHE A 20 -14.18 -9.52 -11.12
CA PHE A 20 -13.72 -10.87 -11.53
C PHE A 20 -12.18 -11.02 -11.54
N VAL A 21 -11.42 -9.93 -11.71
CA VAL A 21 -9.96 -9.95 -11.69
C VAL A 21 -9.42 -10.36 -10.31
N GLY A 22 -10.11 -10.00 -9.23
CA GLY A 22 -9.73 -10.35 -7.86
C GLY A 22 -9.78 -11.85 -7.57
N GLU A 23 -10.51 -12.63 -8.37
CA GLU A 23 -10.58 -14.09 -8.23
C GLU A 23 -9.30 -14.77 -8.76
N TYR A 24 -8.65 -14.20 -9.77
CA TYR A 24 -7.47 -14.76 -10.40
C TYR A 24 -6.16 -14.16 -9.87
N ILE A 25 -6.19 -12.88 -9.47
CA ILE A 25 -5.00 -12.14 -9.07
C ILE A 25 -5.08 -11.82 -7.57
N PRO A 26 -4.09 -12.22 -6.75
CA PRO A 26 -4.08 -11.93 -5.31
C PRO A 26 -3.70 -10.46 -5.04
N LEU A 27 -4.63 -9.53 -5.33
CA LEU A 27 -4.43 -8.09 -5.23
C LEU A 27 -4.14 -7.62 -3.79
N ASP A 28 -4.51 -8.39 -2.77
CA ASP A 28 -4.17 -8.14 -1.36
C ASP A 28 -2.66 -8.22 -1.09
N SER A 29 -1.92 -8.95 -1.92
CA SER A 29 -0.47 -9.08 -1.83
C SER A 29 0.28 -8.01 -2.65
N ALA A 30 -0.38 -6.96 -3.12
CA ALA A 30 0.24 -5.93 -3.98
C ALA A 30 1.49 -5.29 -3.36
N ILE A 31 1.52 -5.04 -2.05
CA ILE A 31 2.70 -4.48 -1.35
C ILE A 31 3.82 -5.52 -1.21
N THR A 32 3.48 -6.80 -1.08
CA THR A 32 4.49 -7.86 -1.13
C THR A 32 5.10 -7.95 -2.52
N PHE A 33 4.25 -7.89 -3.55
CA PHE A 33 4.68 -7.85 -4.95
C PHE A 33 5.52 -6.60 -5.28
N HIS A 34 5.16 -5.43 -4.72
CA HIS A 34 5.97 -4.21 -4.82
C HIS A 34 7.42 -4.45 -4.40
N LYS A 35 7.64 -5.13 -3.27
CA LYS A 35 8.98 -5.47 -2.76
C LYS A 35 9.72 -6.44 -3.69
N ILE A 36 9.03 -7.45 -4.23
CA ILE A 36 9.61 -8.40 -5.20
C ILE A 36 10.06 -7.67 -6.46
N VAL A 37 9.20 -6.80 -7.00
CA VAL A 37 9.51 -5.98 -8.19
C VAL A 37 10.69 -5.04 -7.90
N ALA A 38 10.74 -4.43 -6.71
CA ALA A 38 11.87 -3.59 -6.29
C ALA A 38 13.16 -4.40 -6.25
N ILE A 39 13.23 -5.50 -5.50
CA ILE A 39 14.44 -6.34 -5.39
C ILE A 39 14.92 -6.79 -6.77
N THR A 40 14.00 -7.28 -7.61
CA THR A 40 14.32 -7.70 -8.98
C THR A 40 14.91 -6.56 -9.78
N ALA A 41 14.31 -5.37 -9.70
CA ALA A 41 14.81 -4.20 -10.42
C ALA A 41 16.18 -3.71 -9.89
N GLY A 42 16.44 -3.85 -8.58
CA GLY A 42 17.75 -3.59 -7.99
C GLY A 42 18.84 -4.53 -8.50
N VAL A 43 18.55 -5.83 -8.59
CA VAL A 43 19.48 -6.82 -9.15
C VAL A 43 19.82 -6.51 -10.61
N PHE A 44 18.81 -6.29 -11.45
CA PHE A 44 19.05 -5.98 -12.87
C PHE A 44 19.71 -4.61 -13.06
N ALA A 45 19.44 -3.62 -12.20
CA ALA A 45 20.16 -2.35 -12.21
C ALA A 45 21.64 -2.53 -11.87
N ALA A 46 22.00 -3.40 -10.92
CA ALA A 46 23.39 -3.71 -10.60
C ALA A 46 24.10 -4.40 -11.78
N ILE A 47 23.47 -5.41 -12.39
CA ILE A 47 23.99 -6.10 -13.58
C ILE A 47 24.20 -5.11 -14.73
N HIS A 48 23.21 -4.22 -14.96
CA HIS A 48 23.29 -3.18 -15.98
C HIS A 48 24.46 -2.21 -15.74
N THR A 49 24.63 -1.73 -14.51
CA THR A 49 25.74 -0.85 -14.14
C THR A 49 27.09 -1.54 -14.35
N ILE A 50 27.25 -2.78 -13.90
CA ILE A 50 28.49 -3.55 -14.10
C ILE A 50 28.78 -3.73 -15.59
N GLY A 51 27.76 -4.09 -16.39
CA GLY A 51 27.87 -4.21 -17.83
C GLY A 51 28.33 -2.90 -18.49
N HIS A 52 27.81 -1.75 -18.05
CA HIS A 52 28.27 -0.45 -18.55
C HIS A 52 29.69 -0.08 -18.10
N CYS A 53 30.11 -0.46 -16.89
CA CYS A 53 31.50 -0.27 -16.45
C CYS A 53 32.47 -1.05 -17.37
N VAL A 54 32.16 -2.32 -17.66
CA VAL A 54 32.94 -3.15 -18.57
C VAL A 54 32.93 -2.58 -19.99
N ASN A 55 31.75 -2.16 -20.49
CA ASN A 55 31.63 -1.54 -21.81
C ASN A 55 32.42 -0.23 -21.92
N PHE A 56 32.35 0.64 -20.92
CA PHE A 56 33.11 1.90 -20.93
C PHE A 56 34.62 1.68 -20.86
N TYR A 57 35.06 0.63 -20.15
CA TYR A 57 36.46 0.21 -20.21
C TYR A 57 36.85 -0.21 -21.64
N HIS A 58 36.09 -1.11 -22.26
CA HIS A 58 36.40 -1.55 -23.63
C HIS A 58 36.33 -0.40 -24.64
N VAL A 59 35.30 0.45 -24.58
CA VAL A 59 35.14 1.61 -25.47
C VAL A 59 36.27 2.62 -25.31
N ALA A 60 36.78 2.83 -24.09
CA ALA A 60 37.94 3.69 -23.85
C ALA A 60 39.25 3.12 -24.43
N THR A 61 39.32 1.81 -24.67
CA THR A 61 40.49 1.14 -25.29
C THR A 61 40.36 0.93 -26.80
N GLN A 62 39.22 1.27 -27.42
CA GLN A 62 39.00 1.12 -28.85
C GLN A 62 39.70 2.21 -29.67
N SER A 63 40.05 1.87 -30.92
CA SER A 63 40.58 2.85 -31.87
C SER A 63 39.51 3.87 -32.27
N GLN A 64 39.94 5.03 -32.76
CA GLN A 64 39.03 6.11 -33.19
C GLN A 64 38.09 5.66 -34.33
N GLU A 65 38.56 4.79 -35.22
CA GLU A 65 37.76 4.21 -36.30
C GLU A 65 36.71 3.23 -35.76
N GLY A 66 37.07 2.39 -34.78
CA GLY A 66 36.14 1.50 -34.10
C GLY A 66 35.02 2.25 -33.38
N LEU A 67 35.35 3.34 -32.69
CA LEU A 67 34.39 4.25 -32.06
C LEU A 67 33.45 4.92 -33.07
N ALA A 68 33.98 5.33 -34.23
CA ALA A 68 33.20 5.96 -35.29
C ALA A 68 32.21 4.98 -35.94
N CYS A 69 32.57 3.70 -36.05
CA CYS A 69 31.69 2.64 -36.51
C CYS A 69 30.60 2.31 -35.47
N LEU A 70 30.97 2.22 -34.18
CA LEU A 70 30.04 1.84 -33.10
C LEU A 70 28.92 2.86 -32.88
N PHE A 71 29.21 4.16 -33.03
CA PHE A 71 28.24 5.24 -32.80
C PHE A 71 27.79 5.93 -34.09
N GLN A 72 27.83 5.23 -35.23
CA GLN A 72 27.55 5.78 -36.55
C GLN A 72 26.11 6.37 -36.66
N GLU A 73 25.14 5.81 -35.92
CA GLU A 73 23.75 6.29 -35.88
C GLU A 73 23.54 7.60 -35.10
N VAL A 74 24.33 7.86 -34.06
CA VAL A 74 24.27 9.12 -33.27
C VAL A 74 24.56 10.34 -34.16
N LYS A 75 25.31 10.13 -35.26
CA LYS A 75 25.72 11.15 -36.22
C LYS A 75 24.58 11.59 -37.17
N LYS A 76 23.51 10.80 -37.33
CA LYS A 76 22.54 11.00 -38.42
C LYS A 76 21.25 11.74 -38.03
N ASN A 77 20.75 11.66 -36.78
CA ASN A 77 19.30 11.83 -36.56
C ASN A 77 18.76 12.76 -35.45
N ASN A 78 19.48 13.75 -34.86
CA ASN A 78 18.82 14.70 -33.93
C ASN A 78 19.38 16.15 -34.00
N SER A 79 18.53 17.17 -34.14
CA SER A 79 18.92 18.61 -34.06
C SER A 79 19.52 19.02 -32.71
N LEU A 80 19.12 18.38 -31.61
CA LEU A 80 19.71 18.60 -30.27
C LEU A 80 21.11 17.97 -30.14
N SER A 81 21.34 16.85 -30.83
CA SER A 81 22.67 16.23 -30.98
C SER A 81 23.59 17.14 -31.80
N LYS A 82 23.05 17.88 -32.78
CA LYS A 82 23.81 18.86 -33.58
C LYS A 82 24.47 19.95 -32.72
N ILE A 83 23.79 20.44 -31.68
CA ILE A 83 24.33 21.48 -30.77
C ILE A 83 25.44 20.91 -29.87
N ILE A 84 25.23 19.75 -29.25
CA ILE A 84 26.23 19.07 -28.41
C ILE A 84 27.44 18.63 -29.27
N PHE A 85 27.18 18.21 -30.50
CA PHE A 85 28.19 17.81 -31.47
C PHE A 85 28.95 19.02 -32.04
N LEU A 86 28.29 20.16 -32.27
CA LEU A 86 28.93 21.44 -32.60
C LEU A 86 29.84 21.91 -31.47
N LEU A 87 29.40 21.78 -30.21
CA LEU A 87 30.24 22.07 -29.05
C LEU A 87 31.48 21.15 -29.03
N LYS A 88 31.30 19.85 -29.29
CA LYS A 88 32.38 18.85 -29.40
C LYS A 88 33.32 19.11 -30.58
N TYR A 89 32.79 19.56 -31.73
CA TYR A 89 33.58 19.93 -32.91
C TYR A 89 34.33 21.24 -32.70
N PHE A 90 33.72 22.21 -32.01
CA PHE A 90 34.35 23.45 -31.60
C PHE A 90 35.49 23.18 -30.62
N LEU A 91 35.27 22.34 -29.60
CA LEU A 91 36.34 21.85 -28.71
C LEU A 91 37.43 21.07 -29.48
N LYS A 92 37.06 20.24 -30.46
CA LYS A 92 38.02 19.53 -31.32
C LYS A 92 38.84 20.48 -32.21
N ALA A 93 38.24 21.57 -32.68
CA ALA A 93 38.89 22.60 -33.47
C ALA A 93 39.83 23.48 -32.63
N VAL A 94 39.52 23.66 -31.33
CA VAL A 94 40.33 24.47 -30.40
C VAL A 94 41.47 23.68 -29.75
N PHE A 95 41.31 22.36 -29.51
CA PHE A 95 42.25 21.56 -28.68
C PHE A 95 43.04 20.46 -29.42
N GLY A 96 42.96 20.35 -30.75
CA GLY A 96 43.82 19.43 -31.53
C GLY A 96 43.34 17.97 -31.61
N SER A 97 43.87 17.23 -32.59
CA SER A 97 43.17 16.22 -33.40
C SER A 97 43.00 14.79 -32.85
N ASN A 98 43.50 14.44 -31.66
CA ASN A 98 43.52 13.03 -31.19
C ASN A 98 42.81 12.83 -29.84
N PHE A 99 41.54 13.25 -29.73
CA PHE A 99 40.75 12.99 -28.52
C PHE A 99 40.22 11.55 -28.51
N LEU A 100 40.94 10.65 -27.84
CA LEU A 100 40.43 9.35 -27.41
C LEU A 100 39.62 9.56 -26.13
N PRO A 101 38.29 9.32 -26.13
CA PRO A 101 37.47 9.52 -24.96
C PRO A 101 37.87 8.52 -23.87
N SER A 102 38.53 9.04 -22.82
CA SER A 102 38.94 8.25 -21.66
C SER A 102 37.72 7.73 -20.89
N ILE A 103 37.94 6.77 -19.98
CA ILE A 103 36.90 6.31 -19.06
C ILE A 103 36.25 7.48 -18.30
N TYR A 104 37.05 8.47 -17.91
CA TYR A 104 36.59 9.69 -17.25
C TYR A 104 35.56 10.46 -18.10
N TYR A 105 35.81 10.57 -19.42
CA TYR A 105 34.86 11.21 -20.33
C TYR A 105 33.50 10.50 -20.32
N TRP A 106 33.49 9.17 -20.42
CA TRP A 106 32.25 8.39 -20.48
C TRP A 106 31.44 8.48 -19.20
N PHE A 107 32.08 8.43 -18.03
CA PHE A 107 31.39 8.53 -16.75
C PHE A 107 30.90 9.94 -16.41
N PHE A 108 31.71 10.97 -16.63
CA PHE A 108 31.45 12.30 -16.07
C PHE A 108 31.09 13.36 -17.11
N GLN A 109 31.44 13.17 -18.38
CA GLN A 109 31.20 14.15 -19.45
C GLN A 109 30.12 13.72 -20.45
N THR A 110 29.52 12.56 -20.28
CA THR A 110 28.33 12.14 -21.05
C THR A 110 27.07 12.23 -20.20
N LEU A 111 25.95 12.58 -20.84
CA LEU A 111 24.65 12.62 -20.16
C LEU A 111 24.28 11.24 -19.58
N THR A 112 24.50 10.16 -20.34
CA THR A 112 24.23 8.79 -19.90
C THR A 112 25.10 8.39 -18.70
N GLY A 113 26.40 8.70 -18.71
CA GLY A 113 27.29 8.43 -17.56
C GLY A 113 26.87 9.19 -16.31
N LEU A 114 26.71 10.50 -16.40
CA LEU A 114 26.37 11.35 -15.26
C LEU A 114 25.01 10.97 -14.65
N THR A 115 23.99 10.80 -15.49
CA THR A 115 22.67 10.35 -15.04
C THR A 115 22.72 8.93 -14.46
N GLY A 116 23.56 8.04 -14.99
CA GLY A 116 23.75 6.69 -14.45
C GLY A 116 24.32 6.71 -13.02
N ILE A 117 25.34 7.52 -12.77
CA ILE A 117 25.91 7.71 -11.42
C ILE A 117 24.86 8.27 -10.45
N LEU A 118 24.11 9.30 -10.87
CA LEU A 118 23.04 9.88 -10.07
C LEU A 118 21.93 8.87 -9.78
N LEU A 119 21.55 8.03 -10.76
CA LEU A 119 20.56 6.98 -10.58
C LEU A 119 21.02 5.92 -9.57
N VAL A 120 22.28 5.49 -9.63
CA VAL A 120 22.84 4.55 -8.64
C VAL A 120 22.84 5.17 -7.23
N ALA A 121 23.23 6.44 -7.09
CA ALA A 121 23.19 7.15 -5.81
C ALA A 121 21.76 7.24 -5.26
N LEU A 122 20.80 7.67 -6.09
CA LEU A 122 19.38 7.76 -5.72
C LEU A 122 18.81 6.40 -5.32
N MET A 123 19.05 5.35 -6.12
CA MET A 123 18.61 3.99 -5.80
C MET A 123 19.21 3.51 -4.48
N SER A 124 20.50 3.77 -4.24
CA SER A 124 21.17 3.37 -2.99
C SER A 124 20.50 4.01 -1.78
N ILE A 125 20.22 5.32 -1.82
CA ILE A 125 19.50 6.03 -0.75
C ILE A 125 18.10 5.42 -0.55
N ILE A 126 17.32 5.25 -1.63
CA ILE A 126 15.97 4.70 -1.54
C ILE A 126 15.98 3.30 -0.91
N TYR A 127 16.91 2.41 -1.31
CA TYR A 127 16.95 1.02 -0.85
C TYR A 127 17.42 0.90 0.59
N VAL A 128 18.44 1.67 1.01
CA VAL A 128 18.93 1.68 2.40
C VAL A 128 17.81 2.09 3.35
N PHE A 129 17.10 3.18 3.05
CA PHE A 129 16.01 3.65 3.91
C PHE A 129 14.74 2.80 3.79
N SER A 130 14.57 2.03 2.71
CA SER A 130 13.49 1.05 2.55
C SER A 130 13.80 -0.32 3.18
N ALA A 131 15.01 -0.50 3.75
CA ALA A 131 15.36 -1.74 4.43
C ALA A 131 14.50 -1.94 5.70
N PRO A 132 14.00 -3.16 5.98
CA PRO A 132 13.12 -3.41 7.13
C PRO A 132 13.71 -2.97 8.48
N ALA A 133 15.03 -3.10 8.66
CA ALA A 133 15.71 -2.67 9.87
C ALA A 133 15.67 -1.15 10.06
N VAL A 134 15.79 -0.37 8.98
CA VAL A 134 15.77 1.10 9.01
C VAL A 134 14.34 1.61 9.14
N MET A 135 13.39 1.04 8.39
CA MET A 135 11.97 1.44 8.46
C MET A 135 11.38 1.30 9.87
N LYS A 136 11.80 0.28 10.63
CA LYS A 136 11.35 0.08 12.02
C LYS A 136 11.81 1.19 12.98
N ARG A 137 12.95 1.84 12.69
CA ARG A 137 13.56 2.86 13.56
C ARG A 137 13.31 4.29 13.06
N ALA A 138 13.29 4.49 11.74
CA ALA A 138 13.27 5.79 11.09
C ALA A 138 12.22 5.83 9.97
N TYR A 139 10.96 5.54 10.31
CA TYR A 139 9.87 5.48 9.35
C TYR A 139 9.64 6.80 8.60
N HIS A 140 9.82 7.95 9.25
CA HIS A 140 9.70 9.26 8.59
C HIS A 140 10.77 9.45 7.50
N ALA A 141 12.02 9.06 7.79
CA ALA A 141 13.12 9.14 6.82
C ALA A 141 12.90 8.19 5.64
N PHE A 142 12.38 6.98 5.90
CA PHE A 142 11.91 6.07 4.84
C PHE A 142 10.93 6.78 3.91
N ARG A 143 9.88 7.40 4.46
CA ARG A 143 8.84 8.02 3.63
C ARG A 143 9.40 9.17 2.78
N LEU A 144 10.23 10.03 3.37
CA LEU A 144 10.84 11.16 2.68
C LEU A 144 11.77 10.71 1.55
N THR A 145 12.69 9.79 1.84
CA THR A 145 13.64 9.27 0.84
C THR A 145 12.94 8.48 -0.25
N HIS A 146 11.82 7.81 0.04
CA HIS A 146 11.03 7.11 -0.97
C HIS A 146 10.33 8.06 -1.96
N LEU A 147 10.19 9.35 -1.66
CA LEU A 147 9.72 10.36 -2.63
C LEU A 147 10.75 10.66 -3.73
N LEU A 148 12.03 10.34 -3.50
CA LEU A 148 13.09 10.46 -4.50
C LEU A 148 12.84 9.58 -5.74
N ASN A 149 11.87 8.66 -5.69
CA ASN A 149 11.38 7.94 -6.86
C ASN A 149 10.94 8.88 -7.99
N ILE A 150 10.41 10.08 -7.69
CA ILE A 150 10.06 11.06 -8.74
C ILE A 150 11.32 11.45 -9.54
N LEU A 151 12.41 11.74 -8.84
CA LEU A 151 13.70 12.04 -9.46
C LEU A 151 14.29 10.82 -10.16
N LEU A 152 14.13 9.62 -9.60
CA LEU A 152 14.56 8.37 -10.22
C LEU A 152 13.91 8.19 -11.60
N TYR A 153 12.58 8.38 -11.71
CA TYR A 153 11.88 8.29 -13.00
C TYR A 153 12.33 9.37 -13.98
N ALA A 154 12.46 10.62 -13.52
CA ALA A 154 12.93 11.72 -14.36
C ALA A 154 14.33 11.45 -14.92
N PHE A 155 15.29 11.05 -14.06
CA PHE A 155 16.64 10.73 -14.50
C PHE A 155 16.70 9.47 -15.37
N THR A 156 15.83 8.47 -15.17
CA THR A 156 15.79 7.28 -16.04
C THR A 156 15.34 7.65 -17.45
N ILE A 157 14.40 8.59 -17.60
CA ILE A 157 14.03 9.14 -18.92
C ILE A 157 15.25 9.84 -19.53
N LEU A 158 15.87 10.76 -18.80
CA LEU A 158 17.06 11.52 -19.27
C LEU A 158 18.23 10.61 -19.66
N HIS A 159 18.44 9.52 -18.92
CA HIS A 159 19.54 8.57 -19.11
C HIS A 159 19.54 7.90 -20.50
N GLY A 160 18.34 7.59 -21.03
CA GLY A 160 18.18 6.98 -22.35
C GLY A 160 18.08 7.97 -23.52
N LEU A 161 17.88 9.28 -23.26
CA LEU A 161 17.70 10.28 -24.32
C LEU A 161 18.85 10.38 -25.34
N PRO A 162 20.14 10.22 -24.96
CA PRO A 162 21.25 10.34 -25.90
C PRO A 162 21.26 9.32 -27.04
N LYS A 163 20.47 8.24 -26.97
CA LYS A 163 20.40 7.18 -28.00
C LYS A 163 21.78 6.58 -28.32
N LEU A 164 22.58 6.30 -27.30
CA LEU A 164 23.93 5.76 -27.50
C LEU A 164 23.93 4.38 -28.19
N LEU A 165 22.96 3.52 -27.87
CA LEU A 165 22.86 2.16 -28.41
C LEU A 165 21.55 1.93 -29.17
N ASP A 166 20.44 2.40 -28.62
CA ASP A 166 19.10 2.23 -29.20
C ASP A 166 18.24 3.44 -28.84
N SER A 167 17.11 3.58 -29.53
CA SER A 167 16.01 4.48 -29.21
C SER A 167 15.56 4.37 -27.73
N PRO A 168 15.17 5.48 -27.08
CA PRO A 168 14.79 5.46 -25.67
C PRO A 168 13.47 4.72 -25.51
N LYS A 169 13.54 3.48 -25.02
CA LYS A 169 12.37 2.62 -24.87
C LYS A 169 11.53 2.90 -23.63
N PHE A 170 12.16 3.48 -22.62
CA PHE A 170 11.59 3.59 -21.28
C PHE A 170 10.32 4.47 -21.22
N TRP A 171 10.29 5.59 -21.96
CA TRP A 171 9.22 6.58 -21.83
C TRP A 171 7.85 6.03 -22.27
N TYR A 172 7.79 5.20 -23.33
CA TYR A 172 6.52 4.62 -23.76
C TYR A 172 6.07 3.46 -22.86
N ILE A 173 7.00 2.72 -22.23
CA ILE A 173 6.67 1.66 -21.26
C ILE A 173 6.12 2.27 -19.96
N VAL A 174 6.69 3.39 -19.50
CA VAL A 174 6.31 4.02 -18.23
C VAL A 174 5.07 4.92 -18.34
N LEU A 175 4.74 5.39 -19.56
CA LEU A 175 3.60 6.27 -19.80
C LEU A 175 2.28 5.68 -19.29
N GLY A 176 1.94 4.44 -19.66
CA GLY A 176 0.70 3.78 -19.24
C GLY A 176 0.57 3.66 -17.72
N PRO A 177 1.54 3.05 -17.01
CA PRO A 177 1.52 2.97 -15.55
C PRO A 177 1.48 4.34 -14.84
N THR A 178 2.14 5.35 -15.42
CA THR A 178 2.12 6.72 -14.88
C THR A 178 0.74 7.36 -15.00
N ILE A 179 0.06 7.20 -16.14
CA ILE A 179 -1.32 7.67 -16.34
C ILE A 179 -2.25 7.00 -15.32
N ILE A 180 -2.17 5.68 -15.16
CA ILE A 180 -2.98 4.92 -14.19
C ILE A 180 -2.70 5.41 -12.76
N PHE A 181 -1.44 5.64 -12.41
CA PHE A 181 -1.06 6.19 -11.11
C PHE A 181 -1.64 7.59 -10.89
N ILE A 182 -1.59 8.48 -11.88
CA ILE A 182 -2.17 9.82 -11.79
C ILE A 182 -3.69 9.74 -11.59
N ILE A 183 -4.37 8.87 -12.34
CA ILE A 183 -5.82 8.62 -12.18
C ILE A 183 -6.12 8.14 -10.75
N ASP A 184 -5.33 7.19 -10.22
CA ASP A 184 -5.47 6.70 -8.84
C ASP A 184 -5.35 7.83 -7.81
N ARG A 185 -4.41 8.77 -8.02
CA ARG A 185 -4.23 9.95 -7.16
C ARG A 185 -5.40 10.92 -7.27
N ILE A 186 -5.91 11.18 -8.48
CA ILE A 186 -7.09 12.03 -8.69
C ILE A 186 -8.32 11.43 -8.00
N ILE A 187 -8.55 10.12 -8.13
CA ILE A 187 -9.63 9.42 -7.42
C ILE A 187 -9.46 9.61 -5.91
N GLY A 188 -8.24 9.45 -5.38
CA GLY A 188 -7.94 9.65 -3.96
C GLY A 188 -8.20 11.07 -3.47
N MET A 189 -7.87 12.08 -4.28
CA MET A 189 -8.10 13.49 -3.94
C MET A 189 -9.58 13.89 -3.98
N ARG A 190 -10.38 13.22 -4.82
CA ARG A 190 -11.83 13.45 -4.92
C ARG A 190 -12.63 12.79 -3.79
N LYS A 191 -12.02 11.89 -3.01
CA LYS A 191 -12.69 11.23 -1.88
C LYS A 191 -12.98 12.23 -0.77
N GLN A 192 -14.23 12.27 -0.34
CA GLN A 192 -14.65 13.08 0.79
C GLN A 192 -14.45 12.29 2.09
N TYR A 193 -13.52 12.76 2.91
CA TYR A 193 -13.34 12.25 4.26
C TYR A 193 -14.42 12.80 5.17
N LYS A 194 -15.11 11.93 5.92
CA LYS A 194 -16.06 12.36 6.95
C LYS A 194 -15.30 12.50 8.27
N GLN A 195 -15.25 13.71 8.81
CA GLN A 195 -14.71 13.94 10.15
C GLN A 195 -15.70 13.44 11.20
N LEU A 196 -15.28 12.48 12.02
CA LEU A 196 -16.09 11.87 13.06
C LEU A 196 -15.46 12.10 14.43
N ARG A 197 -16.29 12.52 15.38
CA ARG A 197 -15.93 12.56 16.80
C ARG A 197 -16.20 11.22 17.45
N ILE A 198 -15.26 10.77 18.27
CA ILE A 198 -15.40 9.56 19.06
C ILE A 198 -16.44 9.84 20.15
N VAL A 199 -17.49 9.01 20.18
CA VAL A 199 -18.56 9.07 21.19
C VAL A 199 -18.16 8.25 22.42
N GLU A 200 -17.60 7.08 22.18
CA GLU A 200 -17.16 6.16 23.22
C GLU A 200 -15.88 5.46 22.75
N ALA A 201 -14.92 5.32 23.65
CA ALA A 201 -13.71 4.54 23.44
C ALA A 201 -13.45 3.66 24.65
N ALA A 202 -12.84 2.50 24.45
CA ALA A 202 -12.37 1.65 25.52
C ALA A 202 -11.10 0.90 25.12
N VAL A 203 -10.12 0.84 26.00
CA VAL A 203 -8.95 -0.02 25.84
C VAL A 203 -9.28 -1.38 26.46
N LEU A 204 -9.34 -2.40 25.61
CA LEU A 204 -9.68 -3.77 25.96
C LEU A 204 -8.42 -4.64 26.15
N PRO A 205 -8.53 -5.76 26.89
CA PRO A 205 -7.44 -6.73 27.01
C PRO A 205 -6.94 -7.24 25.65
N SER A 206 -5.65 -7.59 25.58
CA SER A 206 -4.95 -8.04 24.34
C SER A 206 -4.72 -6.94 23.30
N ASP A 207 -4.49 -5.72 23.79
CA ASP A 207 -4.12 -4.56 22.98
C ASP A 207 -5.17 -4.23 21.91
N ILE A 208 -6.45 -4.40 22.26
CA ILE A 208 -7.57 -4.05 21.39
C ILE A 208 -8.13 -2.70 21.84
N ILE A 209 -8.41 -1.84 20.88
CA ILE A 209 -9.06 -0.55 21.07
C ILE A 209 -10.48 -0.68 20.51
N TYR A 210 -11.47 -0.40 21.35
CA TYR A 210 -12.85 -0.22 20.93
C TYR A 210 -13.11 1.27 20.69
N ILE A 211 -13.66 1.61 19.54
CA ILE A 211 -14.02 2.99 19.20
C ILE A 211 -15.43 3.01 18.59
N GLN A 212 -16.26 3.93 19.07
CA GLN A 212 -17.61 4.15 18.59
C GLN A 212 -17.80 5.59 18.12
N PHE A 213 -18.46 5.74 16.97
CA PHE A 213 -18.79 7.02 16.35
C PHE A 213 -20.29 7.16 16.17
N LYS A 214 -20.78 8.40 16.15
CA LYS A 214 -22.11 8.69 15.62
C LYS A 214 -22.12 8.45 14.12
N ARG A 215 -23.09 7.69 13.62
CA ARG A 215 -23.20 7.40 12.19
C ARG A 215 -23.71 8.62 11.43
N PRO A 216 -23.03 9.07 10.36
CA PRO A 216 -23.58 10.08 9.46
C PRO A 216 -24.79 9.52 8.70
N HIS A 217 -25.86 10.30 8.53
CA HIS A 217 -27.06 9.88 7.80
C HIS A 217 -26.76 9.46 6.35
N SER A 218 -25.75 10.08 5.72
CA SER A 218 -25.30 9.73 4.37
C SER A 218 -24.42 8.48 4.29
N PHE A 219 -24.09 7.85 5.42
CA PHE A 219 -23.21 6.67 5.47
C PHE A 219 -24.03 5.37 5.45
N LYS A 220 -24.12 4.74 4.29
CA LYS A 220 -24.73 3.43 4.08
C LYS A 220 -23.62 2.41 3.87
N PHE A 221 -23.70 1.26 4.53
CA PHE A 221 -22.74 0.16 4.43
C PHE A 221 -23.48 -1.17 4.61
N ARG A 222 -22.86 -2.27 4.20
CA ARG A 222 -23.30 -3.66 4.39
C ARG A 222 -22.43 -4.35 5.43
N SER A 223 -22.94 -5.41 6.05
CA SER A 223 -22.17 -6.17 7.03
C SER A 223 -20.84 -6.67 6.48
N GLY A 224 -19.82 -6.77 7.33
CA GLY A 224 -18.49 -7.23 6.92
C GLY A 224 -17.67 -6.25 6.07
N GLN A 225 -18.22 -5.10 5.65
CA GLN A 225 -17.45 -4.03 5.02
C GLN A 225 -16.45 -3.40 5.99
N TRP A 226 -15.47 -2.71 5.43
CA TRP A 226 -14.41 -2.03 6.16
C TRP A 226 -14.29 -0.57 5.74
N VAL A 227 -13.61 0.22 6.56
CA VAL A 227 -13.38 1.66 6.35
C VAL A 227 -11.91 1.98 6.50
N ARG A 228 -11.46 3.07 5.89
CA ARG A 228 -10.15 3.68 6.13
C ARG A 228 -10.29 4.80 7.14
N ILE A 229 -9.37 4.85 8.09
CA ILE A 229 -9.32 5.88 9.12
C ILE A 229 -7.98 6.56 9.09
N SER A 230 -7.99 7.88 9.25
CA SER A 230 -6.80 8.63 9.63
C SER A 230 -7.07 9.54 10.82
N CYS A 231 -6.00 9.83 11.56
CA CYS A 231 -6.02 10.73 12.70
C CYS A 231 -5.02 11.86 12.44
N PRO A 232 -5.47 13.07 12.08
CA PRO A 232 -4.57 14.19 11.81
C PRO A 232 -3.62 14.51 12.97
N ALA A 233 -4.10 14.39 14.22
CA ALA A 233 -3.30 14.60 15.42
C ALA A 233 -2.09 13.63 15.52
N LEU A 234 -2.20 12.43 14.96
CA LEU A 234 -1.15 11.41 14.98
C LEU A 234 -0.24 11.47 13.75
N SER A 235 -0.64 12.19 12.70
CA SER A 235 -0.03 12.12 11.38
C SER A 235 0.34 13.51 10.88
N CYS A 236 1.31 14.15 11.54
CA CYS A 236 1.67 15.56 11.32
C CYS A 236 2.17 15.92 9.92
N ALA A 237 2.50 14.95 9.05
CA ALA A 237 3.04 15.25 7.72
C ALA A 237 2.16 14.79 6.54
N PHE A 238 1.34 13.73 6.68
CA PHE A 238 0.69 13.10 5.50
C PHE A 238 -0.56 12.25 5.78
N ASN A 239 -1.26 12.47 6.90
CA ASN A 239 -2.58 11.87 7.18
C ASN A 239 -2.67 10.35 6.85
N GLU A 240 -1.98 9.49 7.61
CA GLU A 240 -1.89 8.06 7.30
C GLU A 240 -3.25 7.36 7.44
N HIS A 241 -3.64 6.60 6.41
CA HIS A 241 -4.91 5.90 6.36
C HIS A 241 -4.73 4.39 6.63
N HIS A 242 -5.46 3.87 7.59
CA HIS A 242 -5.46 2.47 8.00
C HIS A 242 -6.85 1.84 7.82
N ALA A 243 -6.88 0.63 7.28
CA ALA A 243 -8.12 -0.09 7.02
C ALA A 243 -8.58 -0.91 8.23
N PHE A 244 -9.84 -0.79 8.62
CA PHE A 244 -10.45 -1.53 9.73
C PHE A 244 -11.88 -1.97 9.38
N SER A 245 -12.22 -3.22 9.70
CA SER A 245 -13.58 -3.75 9.51
C SER A 245 -14.58 -3.10 10.46
N LEU A 246 -15.77 -2.78 9.94
CA LEU A 246 -16.89 -2.33 10.75
C LEU A 246 -17.40 -3.49 11.60
N ALA A 247 -17.60 -3.24 12.89
CA ALA A 247 -18.13 -4.20 13.85
C ALA A 247 -19.64 -4.03 14.10
N SER A 248 -20.16 -2.84 13.82
CA SER A 248 -21.58 -2.49 13.91
C SER A 248 -22.39 -3.07 12.74
N ALA A 249 -23.67 -3.35 12.96
CA ALA A 249 -24.60 -3.75 11.90
C ALA A 249 -25.08 -2.55 11.05
N PRO A 250 -25.48 -2.77 9.78
CA PRO A 250 -26.04 -1.75 8.88
C PRO A 250 -27.29 -1.02 9.37
N GLN A 251 -28.01 -1.56 10.35
CA GLN A 251 -29.19 -0.95 10.96
C GLN A 251 -28.84 -0.12 12.21
N ALA A 252 -27.60 -0.24 12.72
CA ALA A 252 -27.18 0.47 13.92
C ALA A 252 -27.04 1.99 13.68
N GLN A 253 -27.38 2.78 14.70
CA GLN A 253 -27.24 4.24 14.70
C GLN A 253 -25.80 4.72 14.94
N THR A 254 -24.90 3.81 15.31
CA THR A 254 -23.49 4.10 15.58
C THR A 254 -22.58 3.19 14.77
N LEU A 255 -21.38 3.69 14.46
CA LEU A 255 -20.33 2.92 13.81
C LEU A 255 -19.36 2.45 14.88
N ALA A 256 -19.05 1.16 14.93
CA ALA A 256 -18.15 0.58 15.92
C ALA A 256 -16.97 -0.11 15.25
N LEU A 257 -15.79 -0.01 15.86
CA LEU A 257 -14.55 -0.62 15.39
C LEU A 257 -13.80 -1.29 16.53
N PHE A 258 -13.17 -2.43 16.20
CA PHE A 258 -12.18 -3.08 17.04
C PHE A 258 -10.82 -3.05 16.33
N ILE A 259 -9.88 -2.31 16.90
CA ILE A 259 -8.55 -2.08 16.34
C ILE A 259 -7.53 -2.78 17.22
N LYS A 260 -6.78 -3.75 16.68
CA LYS A 260 -5.65 -4.36 17.39
C LYS A 260 -4.40 -3.50 17.23
N ALA A 261 -3.72 -3.18 18.33
CA ALA A 261 -2.44 -2.48 18.30
C ALA A 261 -1.33 -3.44 17.85
N VAL A 262 -0.81 -3.20 16.65
CA VAL A 262 0.22 -4.05 16.00
C VAL A 262 1.39 -3.25 15.45
N GLY A 263 1.16 -1.99 15.06
CA GLY A 263 2.17 -1.11 14.48
C GLY A 263 2.24 0.26 15.17
N PRO A 264 3.23 1.10 14.79
CA PRO A 264 3.47 2.40 15.43
C PRO A 264 2.22 3.28 15.47
N TRP A 265 1.49 3.39 14.36
CA TRP A 265 0.28 4.20 14.29
C TRP A 265 -0.82 3.72 15.24
N THR A 266 -1.08 2.40 15.29
CA THR A 266 -2.11 1.84 16.17
C THR A 266 -1.73 1.92 17.65
N TRP A 267 -0.43 1.85 17.97
CA TRP A 267 0.07 2.06 19.33
C TRP A 267 -0.05 3.52 19.75
N SER A 268 0.28 4.46 18.86
CA SER A 268 0.07 5.89 19.11
C SER A 268 -1.41 6.20 19.35
N LEU A 269 -2.32 5.66 18.53
CA LEU A 269 -3.76 5.81 18.72
C LEU A 269 -4.22 5.26 20.07
N ARG A 270 -3.70 4.10 20.48
CA ARG A 270 -4.00 3.51 21.79
C ARG A 270 -3.56 4.43 22.93
N ASN A 271 -2.36 4.99 22.85
CA ASN A 271 -1.81 5.85 23.87
C ASN A 271 -2.60 7.15 24.00
N GLU A 272 -2.94 7.81 22.89
CA GLU A 272 -3.80 9.00 22.87
C GLU A 272 -5.17 8.75 23.51
N ILE A 273 -5.79 7.61 23.20
CA ILE A 273 -7.08 7.23 23.79
C ILE A 273 -6.93 6.97 25.29
N THR A 274 -5.85 6.30 25.70
CA THR A 274 -5.58 6.01 27.12
C THR A 274 -5.37 7.30 27.91
N GLU A 275 -4.55 8.21 27.38
CA GLU A 275 -4.26 9.50 27.99
C GLU A 275 -5.53 10.37 28.07
N ALA A 276 -6.35 10.37 27.02
CA ALA A 276 -7.63 11.09 27.04
C ALA A 276 -8.60 10.52 28.09
N GLN A 277 -8.59 9.20 28.32
CA GLN A 277 -9.40 8.56 29.36
C GLN A 277 -8.91 8.88 30.77
N GLU A 278 -7.60 8.81 31.01
CA GLU A 278 -6.98 9.03 32.33
C GLU A 278 -7.09 10.50 32.77
N ASN A 279 -6.93 11.43 31.82
CA ASN A 279 -6.92 12.87 32.10
C ASN A 279 -8.26 13.56 31.82
N GLY A 280 -9.29 12.82 31.39
CA GLY A 280 -10.60 13.39 31.04
C GLY A 280 -10.56 14.35 29.84
N LEU A 281 -9.63 14.16 28.92
CA LEU A 281 -9.47 15.00 27.73
C LEU A 281 -10.44 14.58 26.62
N VAL A 282 -10.63 15.49 25.66
CA VAL A 282 -11.42 15.20 24.46
C VAL A 282 -10.65 14.24 23.55
N TYR A 283 -11.31 13.16 23.13
CA TYR A 283 -10.74 12.22 22.17
C TYR A 283 -10.36 12.88 20.84
N PRO A 284 -9.31 12.38 20.15
CA PRO A 284 -8.91 12.91 18.87
C PRO A 284 -9.99 12.73 17.79
N VAL A 285 -10.06 13.69 16.87
CA VAL A 285 -10.98 13.61 15.71
C VAL A 285 -10.40 12.66 14.67
N LEU A 286 -11.24 11.75 14.18
CA LEU A 286 -10.87 10.77 13.17
C LEU A 286 -11.55 11.09 11.83
N ASN A 287 -10.79 10.99 10.74
CA ASN A 287 -11.30 11.04 9.38
C ASN A 287 -11.66 9.63 8.93
N LEU A 288 -12.89 9.44 8.48
CA LEU A 288 -13.38 8.17 7.94
C LEU A 288 -13.60 8.27 6.42
N ASP A 289 -13.12 7.25 5.71
CA ASP A 289 -13.28 7.06 4.27
C ASP A 289 -13.79 5.63 3.98
N GLY A 290 -14.72 5.48 3.04
CA GLY A 290 -15.42 4.23 2.73
C GLY A 290 -16.95 4.38 2.67
N PRO A 291 -17.70 3.26 2.73
CA PRO A 291 -17.24 1.90 3.01
C PRO A 291 -16.52 1.23 1.82
N TYR A 292 -15.82 0.14 2.12
CA TYR A 292 -15.08 -0.69 1.16
C TYR A 292 -15.36 -2.18 1.40
N GLY A 293 -15.17 -3.01 0.38
CA GLY A 293 -15.48 -4.44 0.38
C GLY A 293 -16.92 -4.70 -0.06
N ASP A 294 -17.21 -5.88 -0.60
CA ASP A 294 -18.60 -6.29 -0.94
C ASP A 294 -19.37 -6.89 0.26
N GLY A 295 -18.67 -7.12 1.38
CA GLY A 295 -19.27 -7.56 2.64
C GLY A 295 -19.69 -9.03 2.68
N ASN A 296 -19.25 -9.87 1.72
CA ASN A 296 -19.52 -11.32 1.63
C ASN A 296 -20.93 -11.70 2.10
N GLN A 297 -21.95 -11.17 1.43
CA GLN A 297 -23.36 -11.31 1.83
C GLN A 297 -24.00 -12.64 1.40
N GLU A 298 -23.22 -13.62 0.94
CA GLU A 298 -23.74 -14.91 0.47
C GLU A 298 -24.51 -15.68 1.54
N TRP A 299 -24.25 -15.39 2.82
CA TRP A 299 -24.93 -16.00 3.96
C TRP A 299 -26.46 -15.84 3.94
N TYR A 300 -27.03 -14.82 3.27
CA TYR A 300 -28.49 -14.68 3.13
C TYR A 300 -29.12 -15.80 2.30
N ASN A 301 -28.37 -16.39 1.36
CA ASN A 301 -28.88 -17.33 0.36
C ASN A 301 -28.86 -18.79 0.84
N HIS A 302 -28.19 -19.08 1.95
CA HIS A 302 -28.00 -20.43 2.47
C HIS A 302 -28.79 -20.65 3.77
N GLU A 303 -29.46 -21.79 3.91
CA GLU A 303 -30.22 -22.11 5.12
C GLU A 303 -29.34 -22.31 6.37
N VAL A 304 -28.13 -22.83 6.16
CA VAL A 304 -27.14 -23.08 7.21
C VAL A 304 -25.83 -22.44 6.78
N VAL A 305 -25.26 -21.62 7.65
CA VAL A 305 -24.00 -20.91 7.40
C VAL A 305 -22.99 -21.27 8.47
N VAL A 306 -21.77 -21.58 8.05
CA VAL A 306 -20.63 -21.79 8.95
C VAL A 306 -19.66 -20.63 8.78
N MET A 307 -19.49 -19.84 9.84
CA MET A 307 -18.60 -18.68 9.85
C MET A 307 -17.36 -19.01 10.67
N VAL A 308 -16.19 -18.98 10.02
CA VAL A 308 -14.90 -19.28 10.65
C VAL A 308 -14.10 -17.98 10.78
N GLY A 309 -13.85 -17.55 12.01
CA GLY A 309 -13.05 -16.35 12.33
C GLY A 309 -11.79 -16.71 13.11
N GLY A 310 -10.67 -16.06 12.77
CA GLY A 310 -9.39 -16.19 13.47
C GLY A 310 -8.95 -14.88 14.12
N GLY A 311 -8.67 -14.87 15.42
CA GLY A 311 -8.15 -13.68 16.12
C GLY A 311 -9.07 -12.46 15.98
N ILE A 312 -8.51 -11.31 15.54
CA ILE A 312 -9.27 -10.07 15.25
C ILE A 312 -10.03 -10.15 13.91
N GLY A 313 -9.72 -11.12 13.05
CA GLY A 313 -10.47 -11.37 11.80
C GLY A 313 -11.93 -11.80 12.01
N VAL A 314 -12.36 -11.87 13.27
CA VAL A 314 -13.73 -12.09 13.70
C VAL A 314 -14.62 -10.85 13.56
N THR A 315 -14.04 -9.64 13.54
CA THR A 315 -14.77 -8.36 13.49
C THR A 315 -15.82 -8.25 12.37
N PRO A 316 -15.53 -8.60 11.09
CA PRO A 316 -16.55 -8.55 10.05
C PRO A 316 -17.73 -9.50 10.34
N TYR A 317 -17.47 -10.67 10.91
CA TYR A 317 -18.54 -11.60 11.30
C TYR A 317 -19.36 -11.07 12.48
N ALA A 318 -18.78 -10.30 13.40
CA ALA A 318 -19.54 -9.66 14.46
C ALA A 318 -20.60 -8.70 13.89
N SER A 319 -20.24 -7.94 12.84
CA SER A 319 -21.18 -7.08 12.10
C SER A 319 -22.29 -7.91 11.44
N THR A 320 -21.92 -8.98 10.72
CA THR A 320 -22.87 -9.89 10.05
C THR A 320 -23.84 -10.57 11.00
N LEU A 321 -23.34 -11.04 12.15
CA LEU A 321 -24.18 -11.69 13.15
C LEU A 321 -25.15 -10.70 13.79
N MET A 322 -24.70 -9.47 14.06
CA MET A 322 -25.57 -8.43 14.61
C MET A 322 -26.65 -8.01 13.61
N ASP A 323 -26.31 -7.91 12.33
CA ASP A 323 -27.25 -7.63 11.24
C ASP A 323 -28.34 -8.71 11.15
N LEU A 324 -27.95 -9.99 11.09
CA LEU A 324 -28.90 -11.11 11.10
C LEU A 324 -29.85 -11.06 12.31
N VAL A 325 -29.34 -10.73 13.50
CA VAL A 325 -30.16 -10.64 14.73
C VAL A 325 -31.15 -9.50 14.64
N LEU A 326 -30.72 -8.33 14.20
CA LEU A 326 -31.57 -7.14 14.08
C LEU A 326 -32.65 -7.32 13.01
N GLU A 327 -32.30 -7.89 11.85
CA GLU A 327 -33.28 -8.17 10.79
C GLU A 327 -34.37 -9.12 11.30
N ARG A 328 -34.00 -10.21 12.00
CA ARG A 328 -34.99 -11.13 12.58
C ARG A 328 -35.82 -10.49 13.70
N ALA A 329 -35.22 -9.64 14.52
CA ALA A 329 -35.93 -8.96 15.60
C ALA A 329 -36.93 -7.91 15.07
N SER A 330 -36.65 -7.32 13.90
CA SER A 330 -37.52 -6.30 13.30
C SER A 330 -38.83 -6.84 12.71
N GLY A 331 -38.97 -8.16 12.56
CA GLY A 331 -40.17 -8.79 11.99
C GLY A 331 -40.35 -8.57 10.48
N ASN A 332 -39.45 -7.80 9.83
CA ASN A 332 -39.36 -7.72 8.39
C ASN A 332 -38.74 -9.03 7.87
N HIS A 333 -39.58 -10.01 7.57
CA HIS A 333 -39.20 -11.29 6.97
C HIS A 333 -38.78 -11.16 5.49
N SER A 334 -37.93 -10.19 5.16
CA SER A 334 -37.43 -9.96 3.81
C SER A 334 -36.38 -11.01 3.44
N GLY A 335 -36.82 -12.15 2.90
CA GLY A 335 -35.99 -13.02 2.04
C GLY A 335 -34.79 -13.73 2.67
N ILE A 336 -34.53 -13.61 3.98
CA ILE A 336 -33.40 -14.28 4.65
C ILE A 336 -33.68 -15.79 4.75
N ARG A 337 -32.99 -16.59 3.94
CA ARG A 337 -33.10 -18.06 3.97
C ARG A 337 -32.35 -18.69 5.14
N CYS A 338 -31.33 -17.99 5.66
CA CYS A 338 -30.51 -18.48 6.76
C CYS A 338 -31.33 -18.74 8.01
N LYS A 339 -31.44 -20.02 8.38
CA LYS A 339 -32.14 -20.54 9.58
C LYS A 339 -31.18 -20.75 10.74
N ARG A 340 -29.95 -21.23 10.47
CA ARG A 340 -28.94 -21.57 11.49
C ARG A 340 -27.57 -21.02 11.13
N VAL A 341 -26.87 -20.49 12.13
CA VAL A 341 -25.47 -20.07 11.99
C VAL A 341 -24.60 -20.82 12.98
N TYR A 342 -23.57 -21.48 12.47
CA TYR A 342 -22.48 -22.05 13.25
C TYR A 342 -21.32 -21.06 13.23
N PHE A 343 -21.00 -20.52 14.40
CA PHE A 343 -19.90 -19.58 14.52
C PHE A 343 -18.71 -20.25 15.20
N LEU A 344 -17.67 -20.48 14.40
CA LEU A 344 -16.39 -21.07 14.79
C LEU A 344 -15.38 -19.94 14.99
N TRP A 345 -15.12 -19.61 16.25
CA TRP A 345 -14.10 -18.62 16.56
C TRP A 345 -12.85 -19.28 17.14
N ILE A 346 -11.76 -19.11 16.41
CA ILE A 346 -10.42 -19.59 16.74
C ILE A 346 -9.61 -18.42 17.28
N CYS A 347 -9.11 -18.54 18.51
CA CYS A 347 -8.34 -17.48 19.14
C CYS A 347 -7.13 -18.02 19.91
N PRO A 348 -5.96 -17.34 19.83
CA PRO A 348 -4.78 -17.65 20.65
C PRO A 348 -5.02 -17.54 22.16
N THR A 349 -5.88 -16.61 22.59
CA THR A 349 -5.99 -16.24 24.01
C THR A 349 -7.42 -15.93 24.44
N HIS A 350 -7.76 -16.33 25.66
CA HIS A 350 -9.05 -16.01 26.31
C HIS A 350 -9.33 -14.51 26.50
N LYS A 351 -8.29 -13.67 26.48
CA LYS A 351 -8.41 -12.22 26.73
C LYS A 351 -9.09 -11.48 25.56
N ILE A 352 -8.76 -11.83 24.31
CA ILE A 352 -9.44 -11.31 23.11
C ILE A 352 -10.91 -11.73 23.12
N LEU A 353 -11.16 -12.98 23.51
CA LEU A 353 -12.50 -13.54 23.67
C LEU A 353 -13.33 -12.68 24.63
N ASN A 354 -12.82 -12.30 25.80
CA ASN A 354 -13.58 -11.53 26.79
C ASN A 354 -13.96 -10.11 26.33
N GLY A 355 -13.07 -9.39 25.62
CA GLY A 355 -13.35 -8.03 25.13
C GLY A 355 -14.50 -7.98 24.11
N LEU A 356 -14.47 -8.86 23.12
CA LEU A 356 -15.56 -9.02 22.14
C LEU A 356 -16.79 -9.71 22.75
N LEU A 357 -16.61 -10.57 23.75
CA LEU A 357 -17.73 -11.17 24.49
C LEU A 357 -18.53 -10.12 25.27
N MET A 358 -17.91 -9.04 25.73
CA MET A 358 -18.60 -7.92 26.38
C MET A 358 -19.61 -7.27 25.43
N TYR A 359 -19.23 -7.07 24.16
CA TYR A 359 -20.16 -6.70 23.08
C TYR A 359 -21.20 -7.81 22.82
N SER A 360 -20.75 -9.07 22.86
CA SER A 360 -21.65 -10.22 22.69
C SER A 360 -22.66 -10.42 23.81
N LYS A 361 -22.50 -9.88 25.02
CA LYS A 361 -23.53 -10.01 26.08
C LYS A 361 -24.86 -9.39 25.61
N LYS A 362 -24.77 -8.28 24.85
CA LYS A 362 -25.92 -7.64 24.20
C LYS A 362 -26.54 -8.54 23.11
N LEU A 363 -25.71 -9.26 22.36
CA LEU A 363 -26.14 -10.27 21.38
C LEU A 363 -26.73 -11.53 22.03
N ARG A 364 -26.14 -12.02 23.14
CA ARG A 364 -26.45 -13.27 23.82
C ARG A 364 -27.87 -13.28 24.37
N ASN A 365 -28.32 -12.15 24.92
CA ASN A 365 -29.69 -11.99 25.41
C ASN A 365 -30.73 -12.05 24.27
N MET A 366 -30.36 -11.72 23.03
CA MET A 366 -31.27 -11.71 21.88
C MET A 366 -31.33 -13.05 21.10
N THR A 367 -30.51 -14.06 21.42
CA THR A 367 -30.17 -15.12 20.44
C THR A 367 -30.31 -16.58 20.87
N HIS A 368 -30.92 -16.86 22.03
CA HIS A 368 -30.98 -18.21 22.63
C HIS A 368 -31.57 -19.34 21.75
N LYS A 369 -32.23 -19.07 20.61
CA LYS A 369 -32.83 -20.08 19.72
C LYS A 369 -32.09 -20.32 18.39
N ILE A 370 -31.12 -19.49 18.00
CA ILE A 370 -30.63 -19.45 16.60
C ILE A 370 -29.11 -19.70 16.50
N PHE A 371 -28.38 -19.50 17.59
CA PHE A 371 -26.92 -19.46 17.59
C PHE A 371 -26.32 -20.68 18.28
N LEU A 372 -25.65 -21.54 17.50
CA LEU A 372 -24.75 -22.56 18.03
C LEU A 372 -23.32 -22.01 17.94
N LYS A 373 -22.80 -21.64 19.11
CA LYS A 373 -21.46 -21.05 19.24
C LYS A 373 -20.47 -22.14 19.62
N HIS A 374 -19.48 -22.38 18.77
CA HIS A 374 -18.35 -23.24 19.07
C HIS A 374 -17.08 -22.39 19.12
N ILE A 375 -16.55 -22.19 20.33
CA ILE A 375 -15.29 -21.46 20.53
C ILE A 375 -14.19 -22.51 20.65
N PHE A 376 -13.21 -22.43 19.76
CA PHE A 376 -12.03 -23.28 19.81
C PHE A 376 -10.84 -22.44 20.30
N LEU A 377 -10.31 -22.83 21.46
CA LEU A 377 -9.10 -22.25 22.02
C LEU A 377 -7.94 -23.12 21.55
N LEU A 378 -7.04 -22.54 20.75
CA LEU A 378 -5.84 -23.26 20.35
C LEU A 378 -4.85 -23.24 21.51
N PRO A 379 -4.28 -24.39 21.91
CA PRO A 379 -3.17 -24.41 22.84
C PRO A 379 -1.96 -23.69 22.24
N ASN A 380 -1.20 -22.97 23.07
CA ASN A 380 -0.02 -22.20 22.65
C ASN A 380 1.00 -23.01 21.82
N SER A 381 1.04 -24.34 21.96
CA SER A 381 1.91 -25.24 21.21
C SER A 381 1.61 -25.29 19.70
N PHE A 382 0.39 -25.01 19.26
CA PHE A 382 0.01 -25.02 17.83
C PHE A 382 0.33 -23.71 17.11
N ILE A 383 0.56 -22.62 17.84
CA ILE A 383 0.74 -21.27 17.27
C ILE A 383 2.15 -21.10 16.66
N ASN A 384 3.13 -21.89 17.10
CA ASN A 384 4.49 -21.86 16.56
C ASN A 384 4.67 -22.68 15.26
N LEU A 385 3.59 -23.29 14.74
CA LEU A 385 3.59 -24.15 13.55
C LEU A 385 2.96 -23.48 12.31
N ILE A 386 2.40 -22.27 12.44
CA ILE A 386 1.80 -21.45 11.36
C ILE A 386 2.54 -20.13 11.31
#